data_AF-A0ABD7MPY5-F1
#
_entry.id   AF-A0ABD7MPY5-F1
#
_cell.length_a   1.000
_cell.length_b   1.000
_cell.length_c   1.000
_cell.angle_alpha   90.00
_cell.angle_beta   90.00
_cell.angle_gamma   90.00
#
_symmetry.space_group_name_H-M   'P 1'
#
loop_
_entity.id
_entity.type
_entity.pdbx_description
1 polymer ?
#
loop_
_entity_poly.entity_id
_entity_poly.type
_entity_poly.pdbx_seq_one_letter_code
_entity_poly.pdbx_strand_id
1 'polypeptide(L)'
;MATIDTTKVRQEWVGKTLGEIETITRFAEILGVPPSTASRWIEPGKDANGRFIGAVLNNFPVNFDDVFVTVREELPAERVRLRRRYVA
;
A
#
# COMPACT_ATOMS: atom_id res chain seq x y z
N MET A 1 -24.09 7.77 -4.54
CA MET A 1 -22.93 7.27 -3.76
C MET A 1 -21.68 7.67 -4.51
N ALA A 2 -20.68 8.22 -3.83
CA ALA A 2 -19.42 8.56 -4.48
C ALA A 2 -18.53 7.31 -4.48
N THR A 3 -17.99 6.94 -5.63
CA THR A 3 -17.03 5.84 -5.76
C THR A 3 -15.62 6.38 -5.96
N ILE A 4 -14.62 5.65 -5.50
CA ILE A 4 -13.21 5.96 -5.72
C ILE A 4 -12.53 4.77 -6.39
N ASP A 5 -11.75 5.05 -7.42
CA ASP A 5 -10.83 4.07 -8.01
C ASP A 5 -9.51 4.17 -7.24
N THR A 6 -9.07 3.05 -6.66
CA THR A 6 -7.85 2.98 -5.85
C THR A 6 -7.06 1.71 -6.17
N THR A 7 -5.83 1.64 -5.66
CA THR A 7 -4.95 0.48 -5.81
C THR A 7 -4.73 -0.15 -4.44
N LYS A 8 -4.77 -1.48 -4.37
CA LYS A 8 -4.46 -2.23 -3.15
C LYS A 8 -3.39 -3.27 -3.42
N VAL A 9 -2.65 -3.63 -2.39
CA VAL A 9 -1.70 -4.73 -2.44
C VAL A 9 -2.43 -6.06 -2.22
N ARG A 10 -2.09 -7.06 -3.02
CA ARG A 10 -2.59 -8.43 -2.88
C ARG A 10 -2.00 -9.04 -1.61
N GLN A 11 -2.86 -9.41 -0.67
CA GLN A 11 -2.43 -9.97 0.61
C GLN A 11 -1.74 -11.34 0.44
N GLU A 12 -2.09 -12.09 -0.60
CA GLU A 12 -1.39 -13.32 -0.98
C GLU A 12 0.08 -13.06 -1.32
N TRP A 13 0.36 -11.99 -2.08
CA TRP A 13 1.73 -11.57 -2.38
C TRP A 13 2.48 -11.14 -1.11
N VAL A 14 1.83 -10.35 -0.23
CA VAL A 14 2.42 -9.95 1.05
C VAL A 14 2.79 -11.18 1.89
N GLY A 15 1.86 -12.14 2.03
CA GLY A 15 2.08 -13.36 2.79
C GLY A 15 3.22 -14.21 2.23
N LYS A 16 3.26 -14.41 0.91
CA LYS A 16 4.35 -15.13 0.22
C LYS A 16 5.69 -14.42 0.43
N THR A 17 5.72 -13.12 0.18
CA THR A 17 6.95 -12.31 0.26
C THR A 17 7.51 -12.28 1.68
N LEU A 18 6.67 -12.13 2.71
CA LEU A 18 7.12 -12.20 4.10
C LEU A 18 7.50 -13.62 4.53
N GLY A 19 6.89 -14.65 3.95
CA GLY A 19 7.32 -16.04 4.15
C GLY A 19 8.72 -16.33 3.58
N GLU A 20 9.07 -15.71 2.45
CA GLU A 20 10.39 -15.84 1.81
C GLU A 20 11.47 -14.97 2.47
N ILE A 21 11.10 -13.77 2.93
CA ILE A 21 12.03 -12.77 3.49
C ILE A 21 12.14 -12.89 5.03
N GLU A 22 11.30 -13.72 5.63
CA GLU A 22 11.21 -14.08 7.06
C GLU A 22 10.79 -12.96 8.02
N THR A 23 11.09 -11.68 7.72
CA THR A 23 10.79 -10.57 8.63
C THR A 23 10.34 -9.29 7.94
N ILE A 24 9.50 -8.52 8.65
CA ILE A 24 9.10 -7.17 8.23
C ILE A 24 10.29 -6.20 8.16
N THR A 25 11.30 -6.39 9.00
CA THR A 25 12.51 -5.55 9.03
C THR A 25 13.28 -5.69 7.73
N ARG A 26 13.53 -6.91 7.28
CA ARG A 26 14.25 -7.16 6.02
C ARG A 26 13.43 -6.72 4.80
N PHE A 27 12.12 -6.88 4.84
CA PHE A 27 11.24 -6.30 3.81
C PHE A 27 11.37 -4.76 3.76
N ALA A 28 11.44 -4.10 4.91
CA ALA A 28 11.62 -2.66 4.98
C ALA A 28 13.00 -2.19 4.48
N GLU A 29 14.06 -2.97 4.77
CA GLU A 29 15.41 -2.74 4.25
C GLU A 29 15.44 -2.82 2.72
N ILE A 30 14.83 -3.84 2.12
CA ILE A 30 14.72 -3.97 0.65
C ILE A 30 13.98 -2.78 0.04
N LEU A 31 12.91 -2.31 0.70
CA LEU A 31 12.15 -1.14 0.25
C LEU A 31 12.84 0.20 0.54
N GLY A 32 13.92 0.23 1.33
CA GLY A 32 14.60 1.45 1.73
C GLY A 32 13.77 2.36 2.65
N VAL A 33 12.90 1.80 3.50
CA VAL A 33 12.01 2.57 4.39
C VAL A 33 12.06 2.04 5.84
N PRO A 34 11.61 2.82 6.84
CA PRO A 34 11.51 2.32 8.21
C PRO A 34 10.51 1.14 8.33
N PRO A 35 10.73 0.17 9.24
CA PRO A 35 9.81 -0.97 9.45
C PRO A 35 8.37 -0.55 9.75
N SER A 36 8.18 0.54 10.49
CA SER A 36 6.86 1.10 10.77
C SER A 36 6.14 1.57 9.50
N THR A 37 6.88 2.08 8.51
CA THR A 37 6.32 2.50 7.21
C THR A 37 5.97 1.28 6.36
N ALA A 38 6.88 0.30 6.28
CA ALA A 38 6.65 -0.94 5.54
C ALA A 38 5.44 -1.71 6.09
N SER A 39 5.37 -1.90 7.41
CA SER A 39 4.24 -2.51 8.12
C SER A 39 2.92 -1.80 7.78
N ARG A 40 2.93 -0.47 7.77
CA ARG A 40 1.77 0.34 7.44
C ARG A 40 1.39 0.29 5.96
N TRP A 41 2.29 -0.09 5.05
CA TRP A 41 1.99 -0.18 3.62
C TRP A 41 1.31 -1.51 3.26
N ILE A 42 1.64 -2.57 3.99
CA ILE A 42 1.08 -3.91 3.75
C ILE A 42 -0.19 -4.20 4.55
N GLU A 43 -0.60 -3.29 5.44
CA GLU A 43 -1.79 -3.41 6.27
C GLU A 43 -3.04 -3.75 5.42
N PRO A 44 -3.79 -4.83 5.76
CA PRO A 44 -4.95 -5.26 5.00
C PRO A 44 -5.99 -4.15 4.82
N GLY A 45 -6.56 -4.07 3.62
CA GLY A 45 -7.63 -3.12 3.29
C GLY A 45 -7.15 -1.69 3.01
N LYS A 46 -5.85 -1.42 3.13
CA LYS A 46 -5.26 -0.11 2.87
C LYS A 46 -4.90 0.11 1.40
N ASP A 47 -5.08 1.35 0.96
CA ASP A 47 -4.67 1.82 -0.36
C ASP A 47 -3.15 1.87 -0.49
N ALA A 48 -2.65 1.25 -1.55
CA ALA A 48 -1.28 1.36 -2.02
C ALA A 48 -1.07 2.72 -2.68
N ASN A 49 -0.32 3.59 -2.01
CA ASN A 49 0.06 4.87 -2.58
C ASN A 49 1.21 4.72 -3.59
N GLY A 50 1.42 5.75 -4.43
CA GLY A 50 2.47 5.72 -5.46
C GLY A 50 3.89 5.50 -4.95
N ARG A 51 4.22 5.89 -3.70
CA ARG A 51 5.53 5.61 -3.12
C ARG A 51 5.71 4.12 -2.84
N PHE A 52 4.68 3.47 -2.31
CA PHE A 52 4.72 2.03 -2.07
C PHE A 52 4.82 1.25 -3.39
N ILE A 53 3.99 1.61 -4.38
CA ILE A 53 4.01 0.98 -5.71
C ILE A 53 5.40 1.10 -6.34
N GLY A 54 5.96 2.32 -6.39
CA GLY A 54 7.30 2.53 -6.94
C GLY A 54 8.38 1.78 -6.17
N ALA A 55 8.33 1.76 -4.83
CA ALA A 55 9.30 1.05 -4.02
C ALA A 55 9.27 -0.46 -4.28
N VAL A 56 8.08 -1.06 -4.46
CA VAL A 56 7.99 -2.49 -4.78
C VAL A 56 8.53 -2.77 -6.17
N LEU A 57 8.05 -2.05 -7.20
CA LEU A 57 8.42 -2.34 -8.59
C LEU A 57 9.90 -2.09 -8.89
N ASN A 58 10.58 -1.24 -8.12
CA ASN A 58 12.01 -1.00 -8.28
C ASN A 58 12.90 -2.00 -7.53
N ASN A 59 12.39 -2.68 -6.50
CA ASN A 59 13.21 -3.53 -5.62
C ASN A 59 12.85 -5.02 -5.70
N PHE A 60 11.73 -5.37 -6.34
CA PHE A 60 11.31 -6.76 -6.56
C PHE A 60 11.17 -7.05 -8.06
N PRO A 61 11.58 -8.24 -8.53
CA PRO A 61 11.43 -8.64 -9.93
C PRO A 61 9.99 -9.09 -10.22
N VAL A 62 9.05 -8.15 -10.15
CA VAL A 62 7.60 -8.39 -10.26
C VAL A 62 6.96 -7.33 -11.15
N ASN A 63 5.86 -7.68 -11.80
CA ASN A 63 5.02 -6.72 -12.49
C ASN A 63 3.96 -6.13 -11.54
N PHE A 64 3.30 -5.06 -11.98
CA PHE A 64 2.23 -4.44 -11.22
C PHE A 64 1.12 -5.45 -10.87
N ASP A 65 0.64 -6.23 -11.85
CA ASP A 65 -0.51 -7.13 -11.65
C ASP A 65 -0.21 -8.32 -10.73
N ASP A 66 1.06 -8.68 -10.56
CA ASP A 66 1.52 -9.73 -9.65
C ASP A 66 1.33 -9.32 -8.17
N VAL A 67 1.40 -8.01 -7.90
CA VAL A 67 1.44 -7.47 -6.53
C VAL A 67 0.23 -6.62 -6.18
N PHE A 68 -0.27 -5.88 -7.15
CA PHE A 68 -1.30 -4.87 -6.96
C PHE A 68 -2.56 -5.23 -7.73
N VAL A 69 -3.67 -4.66 -7.28
CA VAL A 69 -4.97 -4.74 -7.93
C VAL A 69 -5.63 -3.38 -7.85
N THR A 70 -6.21 -2.94 -8.96
CA THR A 70 -7.07 -1.75 -8.99
C THR A 70 -8.49 -2.16 -8.62
N VAL A 71 -9.11 -1.39 -7.73
CA VAL A 71 -10.45 -1.65 -7.23
C VAL A 71 -11.27 -0.38 -7.27
N ARG A 72 -12.57 -0.53 -7.53
CA ARG A 72 -13.55 0.53 -7.40
C ARG A 72 -14.31 0.32 -6.10
N GLU A 73 -14.18 1.25 -5.18
CA GLU A 73 -14.80 1.16 -3.85
C GLU A 73 -15.79 2.29 -3.63
N GLU A 74 -16.84 2.00 -2.87
CA GLU A 74 -17.77 3.03 -2.42
C GLU A 74 -17.10 3.84 -1.30
N LEU A 75 -17.07 5.17 -1.45
CA LEU A 75 -16.59 6.02 -0.38
C LEU A 75 -17.57 5.89 0.79
N PRO A 76 -17.10 5.52 2.00
CA PRO A 76 -17.95 5.56 3.16
C PRO A 76 -18.49 6.99 3.30
N ALA A 77 -19.81 7.11 3.51
CA ALA A 77 -20.53 8.38 3.53
C ALA A 77 -20.00 9.39 4.58
N GLU A 78 -19.08 8.97 5.45
CA GLU A 78 -18.56 9.75 6.55
C GLU A 78 -17.04 9.61 6.71
N ARG A 79 -16.29 10.37 5.90
CA ARG A 79 -15.02 10.97 6.34
C ARG A 79 -14.99 12.44 5.97
N VAL A 80 -15.97 13.18 6.48
CA VAL A 80 -15.87 14.63 6.67
C VAL A 80 -14.75 14.89 7.67
N ARG A 81 -13.52 15.02 7.17
CA ARG A 81 -12.44 15.83 7.73
C ARG A 81 -11.42 16.04 6.61
N LEU A 82 -11.90 16.69 5.54
CA LEU A 82 -11.04 17.58 4.77
C LEU A 82 -10.40 18.51 5.79
N ARG A 83 -9.12 18.30 6.11
CA ARG A 83 -8.32 19.26 6.88
C ARG A 83 -8.49 20.60 6.17
N ARG A 84 -9.26 21.51 6.75
CA ARG A 84 -9.25 22.93 6.39
C ARG A 84 -7.78 23.33 6.42
N ARG A 85 -7.20 23.52 5.23
CA ARG A 85 -5.91 24.16 5.07
C ARG A 85 -6.10 25.56 5.65
N TYR A 86 -5.34 25.89 6.69
CA TYR A 86 -5.30 27.25 7.22
C TYR A 86 -5.04 28.20 6.04
N VAL A 87 -5.93 29.17 5.87
CA VAL A 87 -5.66 30.35 5.06
C VAL A 87 -4.68 31.17 5.88
N ALA A 88 -3.49 31.40 5.33
CA ALA A 88 -2.58 32.44 5.77
C ALA A 88 -2.91 33.73 5.01
#